data_AF-A0A554JLN6-F1
#
_entry.id   AF-A0A554JLN6-F1
#
_cell.length_a   1.000
_cell.length_b   1.000
_cell.length_c   1.000
_cell.angle_alpha   90.00
_cell.angle_beta   90.00
_cell.angle_gamma   90.00
#
_symmetry.space_group_name_H-M   'P 1'
#
loop_
_entity.id
_entity.type
_entity.pdbx_description
1 polymer ?
#
loop_
_entity_poly.entity_id
_entity_poly.type
_entity_poly.pdbx_seq_one_letter_code
_entity_poly.pdbx_strand_id
1 'polypeptide(L)'
;MPTTRSAKKAHRQSLQRKMRNNAHIHAYKKIIKVLLRLNNTAPRKDMQTVLSLLYKQLDKAAKTHALSRNKARRLKSRFAKRFLPTSV
;
A
#
# COMPACT_ATOMS: atom_id res chain seq x y z
N MET A 1 5.34 27.42 14.91
CA MET A 1 6.65 26.75 15.04
C MET A 1 6.80 26.22 16.47
N PRO A 2 7.39 25.03 16.69
CA PRO A 2 7.57 24.49 18.03
C PRO A 2 8.52 25.35 18.86
N THR A 3 8.10 25.74 20.06
CA THR A 3 8.84 26.63 20.97
C THR A 3 9.79 25.84 21.87
N THR A 4 9.34 24.73 22.44
CA THR A 4 10.14 23.88 23.33
C THR A 4 11.13 22.99 22.57
N ARG A 5 12.25 22.62 23.22
CA ARG A 5 13.29 21.74 22.63
C ARG A 5 12.73 20.36 22.25
N SER A 6 11.85 19.80 23.09
CA SER A 6 11.17 18.51 22.83
C SER A 6 10.26 18.60 21.61
N ALA A 7 9.47 19.67 21.47
CA ALA A 7 8.59 19.86 20.32
C ALA A 7 9.38 20.05 19.02
N LYS A 8 10.52 20.77 19.04
CA LYS A 8 11.43 20.91 17.89
C LYS A 8 11.96 19.53 17.45
N LYS A 9 12.34 18.66 18.38
CA LYS A 9 12.78 17.28 18.09
C LYS A 9 11.65 16.44 17.52
N ALA A 10 10.46 16.48 18.12
CA ALA A 10 9.29 15.75 17.65
C ALA A 10 8.91 16.16 16.21
N HIS A 11 8.98 17.45 15.90
CA HIS A 11 8.74 17.95 14.55
C HIS A 11 9.71 17.35 13.52
N ARG A 12 11.02 17.32 13.82
CA ARG A 12 12.01 16.67 12.94
C ARG A 12 11.72 15.18 12.74
N GLN A 13 11.40 14.46 13.81
CA GLN A 13 11.05 13.04 13.73
C GLN A 13 9.79 12.80 12.89
N SER A 14 8.78 13.66 13.03
CA SER A 14 7.53 13.59 12.27
C SER A 14 7.78 13.75 10.77
N LEU A 15 8.59 14.73 10.36
CA LEU A 15 8.95 14.94 8.95
C LEU A 15 9.63 13.71 8.33
N GLN A 16 10.62 13.13 9.02
CA GLN A 16 11.31 11.94 8.54
C GLN A 16 10.38 10.72 8.45
N ARG A 17 9.50 10.53 9.45
CA ARG A 17 8.48 9.47 9.43
C ARG A 17 7.50 9.68 8.27
N LYS A 18 7.06 10.91 8.03
CA LYS A 18 6.17 11.27 6.92
C LYS A 18 6.78 10.90 5.57
N MET A 19 8.07 11.21 5.35
CA MET A 19 8.77 10.85 4.12
C MET A 19 8.77 9.33 3.88
N ARG A 20 9.14 8.54 4.90
CA ARG A 20 9.15 7.07 4.80
C ARG A 20 7.76 6.49 4.57
N ASN A 21 6.75 6.97 5.30
CA ASN A 21 5.37 6.51 5.15
C ASN A 21 4.81 6.86 3.77
N ASN A 22 5.11 8.04 3.25
CA ASN A 22 4.71 8.45 1.91
C ASN A 22 5.31 7.52 0.85
N ALA A 23 6.59 7.14 0.96
CA ALA A 23 7.20 6.19 0.03
C ALA A 23 6.43 4.86 -0.04
N HIS A 24 6.09 4.28 1.12
CA HIS A 24 5.26 3.07 1.19
C HIS A 24 3.86 3.29 0.60
N ILE A 25 3.23 4.43 0.89
CA ILE A 25 1.89 4.77 0.39
C ILE A 25 1.86 4.91 -1.13
N HIS A 26 2.84 5.61 -1.69
CA HIS A 26 2.94 5.80 -3.13
C HIS A 26 3.27 4.49 -3.85
N ALA A 27 4.12 3.64 -3.27
CA ALA A 27 4.49 2.35 -3.85
C ALA A 27 3.27 1.46 -4.11
N TYR A 28 2.43 1.18 -3.10
CA TYR A 28 1.26 0.33 -3.31
C TYR A 28 0.20 1.02 -4.17
N LYS A 29 0.00 2.35 -4.05
CA LYS A 29 -0.95 3.09 -4.89
C LYS A 29 -0.57 3.04 -6.37
N LYS A 30 0.72 3.08 -6.70
CA LYS A 30 1.21 2.94 -8.08
C LYS A 30 0.83 1.57 -8.64
N ILE A 31 1.05 0.50 -7.88
CA ILE A 31 0.68 -0.86 -8.29
C ILE A 31 -0.84 -0.99 -8.48
N ILE A 32 -1.65 -0.42 -7.58
CA ILE A 32 -3.11 -0.40 -7.73
C ILE A 32 -3.53 0.28 -9.04
N LYS A 33 -2.94 1.43 -9.39
CA LYS A 33 -3.25 2.11 -10.66
C LYS A 33 -2.89 1.24 -11.87
N VAL A 34 -1.76 0.54 -11.82
CA VAL A 34 -1.35 -0.40 -12.88
C VAL A 34 -2.34 -1.56 -13.00
N LEU A 35 -2.74 -2.18 -11.88
CA LEU A 35 -3.74 -3.25 -11.87
C LEU A 35 -5.09 -2.80 -12.44
N LEU A 36 -5.55 -1.61 -12.09
CA LEU A 36 -6.80 -1.06 -12.59
C LEU A 36 -6.77 -0.81 -14.10
N ARG A 37 -5.62 -0.46 -14.67
CA ARG A 37 -5.44 -0.30 -16.11
C ARG A 37 -5.41 -1.64 -16.83
N LEU A 38 -4.66 -2.61 -16.29
CA LEU A 38 -4.51 -3.95 -16.87
C LEU A 38 -5.84 -4.70 -16.94
N ASN A 39 -6.77 -4.46 -16.00
CA ASN A 39 -8.07 -5.12 -15.94
C ASN A 39 -8.87 -5.11 -17.25
N ASN A 40 -8.66 -4.11 -18.12
CA ASN A 40 -9.45 -3.96 -19.34
C ASN A 40 -8.79 -4.56 -20.59
N THR A 41 -7.51 -4.95 -20.52
CA THR A 41 -6.72 -5.21 -21.75
C THR A 41 -5.69 -6.33 -21.65
N ALA A 42 -5.35 -6.85 -20.45
CA ALA A 42 -4.20 -7.72 -20.26
C ALA A 42 -4.56 -9.20 -20.02
N PRO A 43 -3.67 -10.15 -20.40
CA PRO A 43 -3.85 -11.57 -20.10
C PRO A 43 -3.76 -11.86 -18.59
N ARG A 44 -4.50 -12.88 -18.13
CA ARG A 44 -4.64 -13.24 -16.71
C ARG A 44 -3.31 -13.51 -15.99
N LYS A 45 -2.30 -14.02 -16.71
CA LYS A 45 -0.98 -14.31 -16.14
C LYS A 45 -0.28 -13.06 -15.61
N ASP A 46 -0.41 -11.94 -16.33
CA ASP A 46 0.19 -10.66 -15.92
C ASP A 46 -0.55 -10.04 -14.73
N MET A 47 -1.86 -10.29 -14.61
CA MET A 47 -2.61 -9.84 -13.43
C MET A 47 -2.16 -10.56 -12.16
N GLN A 48 -1.89 -11.87 -12.23
CA GLN A 48 -1.49 -12.67 -11.06
C GLN A 48 -0.11 -12.24 -10.50
N THR A 49 0.83 -11.90 -11.39
CA THR A 49 2.16 -11.42 -10.97
C THR A 49 2.06 -10.05 -10.31
N VAL A 50 1.30 -9.12 -10.89
CA VAL A 50 1.11 -7.78 -10.33
C VAL A 50 0.29 -7.84 -9.03
N LEU A 51 -0.67 -8.76 -8.91
CA LEU A 51 -1.42 -8.99 -7.67
C LEU A 51 -0.51 -9.49 -6.54
N SER A 52 0.39 -10.43 -6.84
CA SER A 52 1.40 -10.91 -5.89
C SER A 52 2.32 -9.78 -5.40
N LEU A 53 2.74 -8.89 -6.32
CA LEU A 53 3.52 -7.69 -5.98
C LEU A 53 2.73 -6.72 -5.08
N LEU A 54 1.44 -6.53 -5.36
CA LEU A 54 0.57 -5.69 -4.52
C LEU A 54 0.49 -6.25 -3.10
N TYR A 55 0.27 -7.56 -2.93
CA TYR A 55 0.19 -8.20 -1.63
C TYR A 55 1.48 -8.04 -0.83
N LYS A 56 2.63 -8.30 -1.47
CA LYS A 56 3.95 -8.10 -0.86
C LYS A 56 4.14 -6.67 -0.36
N GLN A 57 3.73 -5.66 -1.14
CA GLN A 57 3.86 -4.26 -0.74
C GLN A 57 2.89 -3.86 0.37
N LEU A 58 1.65 -4.36 0.36
CA LEU A 58 0.68 -4.12 1.43
C LEU A 58 1.17 -4.71 2.76
N ASP A 59 1.78 -5.89 2.74
CA ASP A 59 2.31 -6.52 3.96
C ASP A 59 3.53 -5.79 4.51
N LYS A 60 4.44 -5.35 3.64
CA LYS A 60 5.59 -4.52 4.04
C LYS A 60 5.15 -3.17 4.63
N ALA A 61 4.13 -2.55 4.03
CA ALA A 61 3.55 -1.30 4.56
C ALA A 61 2.81 -1.52 5.90
N ALA A 62 2.19 -2.69 6.10
CA ALA A 62 1.57 -3.05 7.36
C ALA A 62 2.61 -3.34 8.47
N LYS A 63 3.72 -4.00 8.14
CA LYS A 63 4.82 -4.29 9.07
C LYS A 63 5.47 -3.02 9.62
N THR A 64 5.60 -1.99 8.79
CA THR A 64 6.21 -0.71 9.17
C THR A 64 5.23 0.28 9.81
N HIS A 65 3.98 -0.14 10.06
CA HIS A 65 2.90 0.71 10.56
C HIS A 65 2.55 1.92 9.68
N ALA A 66 3.04 1.98 8.43
CA ALA A 66 2.59 2.96 7.44
C ALA A 66 1.13 2.72 7.03
N LEU A 67 0.65 1.48 7.21
CA LEU A 67 -0.73 1.06 6.98
C LEU A 67 -1.22 0.24 8.18
N SER A 68 -2.48 0.43 8.59
CA SER A 68 -3.06 -0.45 9.61
C SER A 68 -3.28 -1.86 9.07
N ARG A 69 -3.09 -2.88 9.92
CA ARG A 69 -3.27 -4.30 9.56
C ARG A 69 -4.65 -4.56 8.95
N ASN A 70 -5.70 -3.97 9.53
CA ASN A 70 -7.07 -4.12 9.05
C ASN A 70 -7.29 -3.49 7.68
N LYS A 71 -6.64 -2.35 7.39
CA LYS A 71 -6.69 -1.75 6.06
C LYS A 71 -5.96 -2.59 5.02
N ALA A 72 -4.83 -3.20 5.37
CA ALA A 72 -4.13 -4.14 4.50
C ALA A 72 -5.01 -5.36 4.16
N ARG A 73 -5.63 -5.99 5.18
CA ARG A 73 -6.56 -7.12 4.98
C ARG A 73 -7.74 -6.75 4.09
N ARG A 74 -8.38 -5.60 4.34
CA ARG A 74 -9.50 -5.11 3.53
C ARG A 74 -9.12 -4.92 2.07
N LEU A 75 -7.94 -4.34 1.81
CA LEU A 75 -7.45 -4.15 0.44
C LEU A 75 -7.18 -5.50 -0.23
N LYS A 76 -6.50 -6.43 0.45
CA LYS A 76 -6.28 -7.79 -0.06
C LYS A 76 -7.58 -8.49 -0.44
N SER A 77 -8.55 -8.52 0.47
CA SER A 77 -9.86 -9.15 0.24
C SER A 77 -10.60 -8.52 -0.95
N ARG A 78 -10.62 -7.19 -1.05
CA ARG A 78 -11.29 -6.50 -2.18
C ARG A 78 -10.65 -6.82 -3.52
N PHE A 79 -9.33 -6.85 -3.60
CA PHE A 79 -8.63 -7.17 -4.84
C PHE A 79 -8.70 -8.65 -5.19
N ALA A 80 -8.66 -9.54 -4.19
CA ALA A 80 -8.93 -10.96 -4.37
C ALA A 80 -10.32 -11.18 -5.00
N LYS A 81 -11.38 -10.60 -4.42
CA LYS A 81 -12.74 -10.72 -4.95
C LYS A 81 -12.91 -10.17 -6.36
N ARG A 82 -12.12 -9.15 -6.74
CA ARG A 82 -12.22 -8.51 -8.05
C ARG A 82 -11.50 -9.29 -9.16
N PHE A 83 -10.42 -9.97 -8.84
CA PHE A 83 -9.51 -10.55 -9.83
C PHE A 83 -9.44 -12.07 -9.80
N LEU A 84 -9.80 -12.71 -8.69
CA LEU A 84 -9.96 -14.16 -8.64
C LEU A 84 -11.37 -14.52 -9.11
N PRO A 85 -11.53 -15.54 -9.96
CA PRO A 85 -12.85 -16.07 -10.26
C PRO A 85 -13.44 -16.64 -8.97
N THR A 86 -14.64 -16.17 -8.60
CA THR A 86 -15.45 -16.86 -7.60
C THR A 86 -15.89 -18.19 -8.20
N SER A 87 -15.23 -19.28 -7.80
CA SER A 87 -15.89 -20.57 -7.75
C SER A 87 -16.97 -20.44 -6.67
N VAL A 88 -18.22 -20.60 -7.09
CA VAL A 88 -19.40 -20.67 -6.21
C VAL A 88 -19.12 -21.65 -5.07
#